data_AF-A0A926S4U7-F1
#
_entry.id   AF-A0A926S4U7-F1
#
_cell.length_a   1.000
_cell.length_b   1.000
_cell.length_c   1.000
_cell.angle_alpha   90.00
_cell.angle_beta   90.00
_cell.angle_gamma   90.00
#
_symmetry.space_group_name_H-M   'P 1'
#
loop_
_entity.id
_entity.type
_entity.pdbx_description
1 polymer ?
#
loop_
_entity_poly.entity_id
_entity_poly.type
_entity_poly.pdbx_seq_one_letter_code
_entity_poly.pdbx_strand_id
1 'polypeptide(L)'
;MLRVMMMAAALAVTGSLAHAGNATGSIDYFMISRGDDGMFLGSHKIFLREADGLTQVQYCGRSYWVRPVTVAWTQLEMENSHEVRVEFNRGKGWRPICERPTDYVTLEDIGVTVDPYIVVLSEGSEITRVNKFQAVSKSFQRGDKTKRGAGTYHSN
;
A
#
# COMPACT_ATOMS: atom_id res chain seq x y z
N MET A 1 -70.37 41.78 -1.47
CA MET A 1 -70.06 41.91 -0.03
C MET A 1 -69.70 40.51 0.48
N LEU A 2 -68.41 40.21 0.59
CA LEU A 2 -67.71 39.99 1.88
C LEU A 2 -68.24 38.70 2.57
N ARG A 3 -67.59 37.54 2.55
CA ARG A 3 -66.28 37.15 3.16
C ARG A 3 -65.99 35.70 2.69
N VAL A 4 -64.94 35.40 1.92
CA VAL A 4 -63.59 35.00 2.37
C VAL A 4 -63.59 34.11 3.62
N MET A 5 -63.30 32.81 3.43
CA MET A 5 -62.38 31.98 4.23
C MET A 5 -62.46 30.53 3.68
N MET A 6 -61.62 30.18 2.71
CA MET A 6 -60.34 29.50 2.93
C MET A 6 -60.45 28.27 3.84
N MET A 7 -60.52 27.08 3.24
CA MET A 7 -59.92 25.86 3.77
C MET A 7 -59.48 24.97 2.61
N ALA A 8 -58.58 25.51 1.78
CA ALA A 8 -57.68 24.68 1.01
C ALA A 8 -56.67 24.12 2.02
N ALA A 9 -56.91 22.90 2.50
CA ALA A 9 -55.94 22.15 3.28
C ALA A 9 -54.76 21.84 2.36
N ALA A 10 -53.79 22.76 2.34
CA ALA A 10 -52.51 22.57 1.70
C ALA A 10 -51.87 21.32 2.31
N LEU A 11 -51.78 20.25 1.51
CA LEU A 11 -50.79 19.19 1.73
C LEU A 11 -49.41 19.87 1.64
N ALA A 12 -48.96 20.40 2.78
CA ALA A 12 -47.57 20.76 2.98
C ALA A 12 -46.79 19.45 3.02
N VAL A 13 -46.39 18.98 1.84
CA VAL A 13 -45.31 18.01 1.70
C VAL A 13 -44.08 18.70 2.27
N THR A 14 -43.83 18.48 3.56
CA THR A 14 -42.55 18.77 4.20
C THR A 14 -41.55 17.80 3.59
N GLY A 15 -41.06 18.14 2.40
CA GLY A 15 -39.92 17.49 1.80
C GLY A 15 -38.74 17.74 2.72
N SER A 16 -38.44 16.76 3.58
CA SER A 16 -37.17 16.69 4.28
C SER A 16 -36.09 16.73 3.21
N LEU A 17 -35.50 17.90 3.00
CA LEU A 17 -34.27 18.03 2.24
C LEU A 17 -33.21 17.28 3.03
N ALA A 18 -33.11 15.97 2.79
CA ALA A 18 -31.99 15.17 3.20
C ALA A 18 -30.76 15.79 2.54
N HIS A 19 -30.13 16.72 3.25
CA HIS A 19 -28.80 17.19 2.93
C HIS A 19 -27.89 16.00 3.14
N ALA A 20 -27.64 15.25 2.05
CA ALA A 20 -26.45 14.45 1.94
C ALA A 20 -25.29 15.44 1.99
N GLY A 21 -24.87 15.82 3.20
CA GLY A 21 -23.65 16.55 3.41
C GLY A 21 -22.56 15.71 2.77
N ASN A 22 -22.03 16.18 1.63
CA ASN A 22 -20.75 15.72 1.16
C ASN A 22 -19.76 16.18 2.23
N ALA A 23 -19.59 15.38 3.27
CA ALA A 23 -18.41 15.44 4.09
C ALA A 23 -17.27 15.26 3.10
N THR A 24 -16.62 16.36 2.73
CA THR A 24 -15.37 16.36 1.97
C THR A 24 -14.29 15.85 2.92
N GLY A 25 -14.43 14.59 3.34
CA GLY A 25 -13.39 13.87 4.04
C GLY A 25 -12.20 13.75 3.10
N SER A 26 -11.00 13.91 3.65
CA SER A 26 -9.78 13.63 2.90
C SER A 26 -9.85 12.22 2.33
N ILE A 27 -9.67 12.10 1.02
CA ILE A 27 -9.61 10.79 0.36
C ILE A 27 -8.28 10.16 0.73
N ASP A 28 -8.34 9.02 1.41
CA ASP A 28 -7.16 8.23 1.69
C ASP A 28 -6.83 7.32 0.51
N TYR A 29 -5.53 7.18 0.26
CA TYR A 29 -4.97 6.35 -0.80
C TYR A 29 -4.22 5.19 -0.16
N PHE A 30 -4.36 4.02 -0.75
CA PHE A 30 -3.77 2.79 -0.26
C PHE A 30 -3.09 2.04 -1.38
N MET A 31 -2.02 1.37 -1.03
CA MET A 31 -1.51 0.24 -1.78
C MET A 31 -2.26 -1.00 -1.31
N ILE A 32 -2.86 -1.77 -2.21
CA ILE A 32 -3.70 -2.92 -1.87
C ILE A 32 -3.20 -4.14 -2.64
N SER A 33 -2.97 -5.23 -1.91
CA SER A 33 -2.61 -6.53 -2.47
C SER A 33 -3.83 -7.47 -2.48
N ARG A 34 -3.98 -8.22 -3.58
CA ARG A 34 -4.97 -9.28 -3.75
C ARG A 34 -4.34 -10.56 -4.30
N GLY A 35 -4.90 -11.69 -3.88
CA GLY A 35 -4.58 -13.01 -4.43
C GLY A 35 -5.09 -13.17 -5.87
N ASP A 36 -4.76 -14.31 -6.48
CA ASP A 36 -5.23 -14.70 -7.82
C ASP A 36 -6.76 -14.87 -7.89
N ASP A 37 -7.38 -15.21 -6.76
CA ASP A 37 -8.83 -15.25 -6.56
C ASP A 37 -9.48 -13.86 -6.33
N GLY A 38 -8.67 -12.79 -6.34
CA GLY A 38 -9.10 -11.42 -6.05
C GLY A 38 -9.36 -11.15 -4.57
N MET A 39 -9.04 -12.09 -3.68
CA MET A 39 -9.21 -11.90 -2.24
C MET A 39 -8.18 -10.93 -1.69
N PHE A 40 -8.61 -10.07 -0.76
CA PHE A 40 -7.73 -9.11 -0.10
C PHE A 40 -6.67 -9.81 0.76
N LEU A 41 -5.40 -9.43 0.57
CA LEU A 41 -4.28 -9.95 1.35
C LEU A 41 -3.70 -8.92 2.31
N GLY A 42 -3.66 -7.64 1.91
CA GLY A 42 -3.08 -6.59 2.73
C GLY A 42 -3.19 -5.21 2.12
N SER A 43 -2.98 -4.18 2.94
CA SER A 43 -2.93 -2.80 2.46
C SER A 43 -1.98 -1.92 3.26
N HIS A 44 -1.33 -1.00 2.57
CA HIS A 44 -0.49 0.04 3.17
C HIS A 44 -1.01 1.41 2.78
N LYS A 45 -1.17 2.31 3.76
CA LYS A 45 -1.56 3.70 3.48
C LYS A 45 -0.42 4.44 2.79
N ILE A 46 -0.76 5.22 1.76
CA ILE A 46 0.15 6.15 1.08
C ILE A 46 -0.42 7.56 1.18
N PHE A 47 0.44 8.57 1.11
CA PHE A 47 0.07 9.93 1.48
C PHE A 47 0.22 10.89 0.29
N LEU A 48 -0.58 11.96 0.30
CA LEU A 48 -0.43 13.07 -0.65
C LEU A 48 0.48 14.18 -0.12
N ARG A 49 0.92 14.07 1.14
CA ARG A 49 1.74 15.06 1.82
C ARG A 49 2.96 14.42 2.46
N GLU A 50 4.02 15.20 2.52
CA GLU A 50 5.25 14.84 3.21
C GLU A 50 5.01 14.68 4.71
N ALA A 51 5.76 13.74 5.30
CA ALA A 51 5.89 13.54 6.72
C ALA A 51 7.18 12.76 6.99
N ASP A 52 7.64 12.77 8.25
CA ASP A 52 8.86 12.10 8.65
C ASP A 52 8.87 10.60 8.30
N GLY A 53 9.96 10.17 7.69
CA GLY A 53 10.16 8.79 7.26
C GLY A 53 9.37 8.39 6.01
N LEU A 54 8.82 9.36 5.26
CA LEU A 54 8.25 9.13 3.94
C LEU A 54 9.22 9.60 2.84
N THR A 55 9.21 8.88 1.73
CA THR A 55 9.92 9.23 0.50
C THR A 55 8.91 9.55 -0.58
N GLN A 56 9.16 10.61 -1.34
CA GLN A 56 8.33 10.94 -2.50
C GLN A 56 8.59 9.96 -3.64
N VAL A 57 7.52 9.45 -4.23
CA VAL A 57 7.55 8.48 -5.34
C VAL A 57 6.49 8.85 -6.37
N GLN A 58 6.62 8.32 -7.59
CA GLN A 58 5.61 8.49 -8.62
C GLN A 58 5.03 7.16 -9.07
N TYR A 59 3.72 6.98 -8.91
CA TYR A 59 2.98 5.83 -9.43
C TYR A 59 2.03 6.31 -10.52
N CYS A 60 2.17 5.77 -11.73
CA CYS A 60 1.30 6.12 -12.86
C CYS A 60 1.19 7.66 -13.09
N GLY A 61 2.31 8.37 -12.98
CA GLY A 61 2.39 9.83 -13.17
C GLY A 61 1.81 10.69 -12.03
N ARG A 62 1.52 10.09 -10.87
CA ARG A 62 1.01 10.80 -9.69
C ARG A 62 2.00 10.68 -8.54
N SER A 63 2.29 11.81 -7.90
CA SER A 63 3.18 11.85 -6.74
C SER A 63 2.49 11.38 -5.47
N TYR A 64 3.17 10.50 -4.75
CA TYR A 64 2.78 10.03 -3.43
C TYR A 64 3.96 10.08 -2.48
N TRP A 65 3.68 10.05 -1.19
CA TRP A 65 4.65 9.91 -0.13
C TRP A 65 4.44 8.56 0.55
N VAL A 66 5.48 7.73 0.55
CA VAL A 66 5.41 6.34 1.01
C VAL A 66 6.54 6.02 1.96
N ARG A 67 6.32 5.06 2.86
CA ARG A 67 7.42 4.50 3.64
C ARG A 67 8.23 3.55 2.75
N PRO A 68 9.57 3.46 2.92
CA PRO A 68 10.38 2.46 2.24
C PRO A 68 9.87 1.02 2.46
N VAL A 69 9.38 0.71 3.67
CA VAL A 69 8.77 -0.59 3.98
C VAL A 69 7.55 -0.91 3.10
N THR A 70 6.79 0.11 2.68
CA THR A 70 5.67 -0.08 1.75
C THR A 70 6.17 -0.47 0.37
N VAL A 71 7.23 0.17 -0.12
CA VAL A 71 7.84 -0.17 -1.42
C VAL A 71 8.39 -1.60 -1.38
N ALA A 72 9.12 -1.94 -0.31
CA ALA A 72 9.62 -3.30 -0.09
C ALA A 72 8.50 -4.35 -0.10
N TRP A 73 7.44 -4.09 0.68
CA TRP A 73 6.27 -4.96 0.73
C TRP A 73 5.64 -5.16 -0.66
N THR A 74 5.46 -4.09 -1.45
CA THR A 74 4.89 -4.23 -2.80
C THR A 74 5.73 -5.08 -3.74
N GLN A 75 7.06 -5.00 -3.64
CA GLN A 75 7.94 -5.85 -4.44
C GLN A 75 7.75 -7.33 -4.07
N LEU A 76 7.71 -7.65 -2.78
CA LEU A 76 7.49 -9.03 -2.32
C LEU A 76 6.12 -9.57 -2.73
N GLU A 77 5.06 -8.77 -2.62
CA GLU A 77 3.72 -9.18 -3.05
C GLU A 77 3.70 -9.50 -4.55
N MET A 78 4.31 -8.66 -5.39
CA MET A 78 4.38 -8.92 -6.83
C MET A 78 5.32 -10.08 -7.20
N GLU A 79 6.41 -10.28 -6.45
CA GLU A 79 7.28 -11.48 -6.58
C GLU A 79 6.52 -12.76 -6.23
N ASN A 80 5.60 -12.71 -5.26
CA ASN A 80 4.70 -13.80 -4.90
C ASN A 80 3.51 -13.95 -5.86
N SER A 81 3.53 -13.26 -7.00
CA SER A 81 2.46 -13.28 -8.01
C SER A 81 1.10 -12.74 -7.52
N HIS A 82 1.10 -11.88 -6.50
CA HIS A 82 -0.10 -11.17 -6.07
C HIS A 82 -0.31 -9.89 -6.89
N GLU A 83 -1.58 -9.49 -7.05
CA GLU A 83 -1.94 -8.23 -7.69
C GLU A 83 -1.82 -7.09 -6.68
N VAL A 84 -1.03 -6.05 -7.01
CA VAL A 84 -0.86 -4.88 -6.13
C VAL A 84 -1.27 -3.62 -6.85
N ARG A 85 -2.20 -2.84 -6.28
CA ARG A 85 -2.72 -1.61 -6.91
C ARG A 85 -2.71 -0.43 -5.95
N VAL A 86 -2.55 0.77 -6.49
CA VAL A 86 -2.91 1.99 -5.79
C VAL A 86 -4.40 2.21 -5.92
N GLU A 87 -5.11 2.33 -4.79
CA GLU A 87 -6.56 2.46 -4.72
C GLU A 87 -6.99 3.55 -3.75
N PHE A 88 -8.23 4.00 -3.91
CA PHE A 88 -8.90 4.88 -2.96
C PHE A 88 -10.36 4.48 -2.80
N ASN A 89 -10.98 4.86 -1.68
CA ASN A 89 -12.40 4.63 -1.44
C ASN A 89 -13.10 5.96 -1.11
N ARG A 90 -14.27 6.18 -1.72
CA ARG A 90 -15.16 7.33 -1.46
C ARG A 90 -16.57 6.89 -1.06
N GLY A 91 -16.68 5.80 -0.29
CA GLY A 91 -17.95 5.24 0.17
C GLY A 91 -18.70 4.41 -0.88
N LYS A 92 -18.10 4.14 -2.04
CA LYS A 92 -18.69 3.33 -3.13
C LYS A 92 -17.83 2.12 -3.50
N GLY A 93 -16.97 1.69 -2.58
CA GLY A 93 -15.98 0.66 -2.81
C GLY A 93 -14.63 1.19 -3.27
N TRP A 94 -13.70 0.27 -3.44
CA TRP A 94 -12.34 0.55 -3.85
C TRP A 94 -12.25 0.85 -5.34
N ARG A 95 -11.47 1.87 -5.69
CA ARG A 95 -11.24 2.29 -7.07
C ARG A 95 -9.76 2.31 -7.37
N PRO A 96 -9.31 1.58 -8.41
CA PRO A 96 -7.91 1.53 -8.80
C PRO A 96 -7.48 2.82 -9.49
N ILE A 97 -6.23 3.20 -9.27
CA ILE A 97 -5.54 4.34 -9.88
C ILE A 97 -4.30 3.88 -10.64
N CYS A 98 -3.57 2.91 -10.08
CA CYS A 98 -2.35 2.37 -10.66
C CYS A 98 -2.31 0.87 -10.42
N GLU A 99 -2.11 0.07 -11.47
CA GLU A 99 -2.28 -1.40 -11.39
C GLU A 99 -1.01 -2.17 -11.06
N ARG A 100 0.16 -1.59 -11.35
CA ARG A 100 1.46 -2.24 -11.16
C ARG A 100 2.48 -1.21 -10.66
N PRO A 101 2.43 -0.84 -9.37
CA PRO A 101 3.25 0.24 -8.83
C PRO A 101 4.76 -0.05 -8.91
N THR A 102 5.18 -1.32 -8.85
CA THR A 102 6.60 -1.70 -8.90
C THR A 102 7.23 -1.59 -10.29
N ASP A 103 6.41 -1.51 -11.35
CA ASP A 103 6.90 -1.19 -12.69
C ASP A 103 7.42 0.27 -12.77
N TYR A 104 7.10 1.10 -11.77
CA TYR A 104 7.50 2.51 -11.70
C TYR A 104 8.50 2.80 -10.59
N VAL A 105 8.41 2.08 -9.46
CA VAL A 105 9.21 2.38 -8.27
C VAL A 105 9.57 1.09 -7.54
N THR A 106 10.87 0.91 -7.36
CA THR A 106 11.49 -0.14 -6.55
C THR A 106 12.25 0.47 -5.37
N LEU A 107 12.75 -0.38 -4.46
CA LEU A 107 13.65 0.07 -3.39
C LEU A 107 14.91 0.76 -3.94
N GLU A 108 15.44 0.28 -5.07
CA GLU A 108 16.63 0.86 -5.70
C GLU A 108 16.38 2.30 -6.16
N ASP A 109 15.20 2.58 -6.72
CA ASP A 109 14.80 3.92 -7.17
C ASP A 109 14.71 4.94 -6.04
N ILE A 110 14.46 4.48 -4.81
CA ILE A 110 14.44 5.31 -3.60
C ILE A 110 15.76 5.26 -2.82
N GLY A 111 16.83 4.70 -3.40
CA GLY A 111 18.18 4.66 -2.83
C GLY A 111 18.39 3.60 -1.75
N VAL A 112 17.51 2.59 -1.66
CA VAL A 112 17.62 1.48 -0.71
C VAL A 112 18.10 0.24 -1.45
N THR A 113 19.32 -0.20 -1.14
CA THR A 113 19.95 -1.39 -1.76
C THR A 113 19.81 -2.67 -0.93
N VAL A 114 19.08 -2.59 0.18
CA VAL A 114 18.82 -3.73 1.06
C VAL A 114 17.71 -4.60 0.45
N ASP A 115 17.84 -5.92 0.59
CA ASP A 115 16.85 -6.89 0.14
C ASP A 115 15.44 -6.58 0.70
N PRO A 116 14.38 -6.58 -0.14
CA PRO A 116 13.02 -6.24 0.28
C PRO A 116 12.51 -7.04 1.48
N TYR A 117 12.88 -8.32 1.58
CA TYR A 117 12.50 -9.18 2.69
C TYR A 117 13.06 -8.68 4.02
N ILE A 118 14.30 -8.19 4.03
CA ILE A 118 14.93 -7.62 5.23
C ILE A 118 14.28 -6.29 5.61
N VAL A 119 13.93 -5.46 4.64
CA VAL A 119 13.27 -4.17 4.89
C VAL A 119 11.90 -4.37 5.53
N VAL A 120 11.12 -5.36 5.06
CA VAL A 120 9.81 -5.71 5.66
C VAL A 120 9.97 -6.25 7.08
N LEU A 121 10.90 -7.20 7.30
CA LEU A 121 11.12 -7.79 8.62
C LEU A 121 11.62 -6.78 9.68
N SER A 122 12.38 -5.78 9.26
CA SER A 122 12.92 -4.75 10.16
C SER A 122 11.97 -3.56 10.37
N GLU A 123 10.77 -3.60 9.78
CA GLU A 123 9.80 -2.50 9.75
C GLU A 123 10.39 -1.17 9.26
N GLY A 124 11.46 -1.22 8.46
CA GLY A 124 12.20 -0.05 7.98
C GLY A 124 13.04 0.67 9.04
N SER A 125 13.14 0.17 10.27
CA SER A 125 13.94 0.79 11.35
C SER A 125 15.45 0.65 11.14
N GLU A 126 15.90 -0.33 10.35
CA GLU A 126 17.32 -0.63 10.12
C GLU A 126 17.94 0.00 8.86
N ILE A 127 17.16 0.77 8.07
CA ILE A 127 17.66 1.37 6.82
C ILE A 127 18.81 2.37 7.09
N THR A 128 18.94 2.90 8.31
CA THR A 128 20.03 3.80 8.72
C THR A 128 21.26 3.11 9.35
N ARG A 129 21.19 1.82 9.68
CA ARG A 129 22.35 1.09 10.23
C ARG A 129 22.42 -0.30 9.61
N VAL A 130 23.18 -0.33 8.52
CA VAL A 130 23.62 -1.51 7.80
C VAL A 130 23.88 -2.69 8.75
N ASN A 131 22.92 -3.61 8.83
CA ASN A 131 23.09 -4.88 9.50
C ASN A 131 23.89 -5.81 8.56
N LYS A 132 25.14 -5.41 8.27
CA LYS A 132 26.08 -6.07 7.36
C LYS A 132 26.20 -7.57 7.67
N PHE A 133 26.04 -7.94 8.94
CA PHE A 133 26.17 -9.31 9.40
C PHE A 133 24.99 -10.22 9.00
N GLN A 134 23.76 -9.70 8.94
CA GLN A 134 22.59 -10.49 8.52
C GLN A 134 22.54 -10.68 7.00
N ALA A 135 22.98 -9.67 6.23
CA ALA A 135 23.11 -9.77 4.78
C ALA A 135 24.21 -10.78 4.37
N VAL A 136 25.32 -10.80 5.11
CA VAL A 136 26.44 -11.72 4.87
C VAL A 136 26.09 -13.17 5.26
N SER A 137 25.37 -13.41 6.37
CA SER A 137 25.02 -14.79 6.75
C SER A 137 24.07 -15.47 5.74
N LYS A 138 23.18 -14.71 5.11
CA LYS A 138 22.22 -15.23 4.13
C LYS A 138 22.81 -15.49 2.75
N SER A 139 23.87 -14.79 2.34
CA SER A 139 24.58 -15.11 1.08
C SER A 139 25.26 -16.49 1.15
N PHE A 140 25.78 -16.87 2.32
CA PHE A 140 26.32 -18.21 2.56
C PHE A 140 25.25 -19.31 2.57
N GLN A 141 24.00 -19.00 2.92
CA GLN A 141 22.91 -19.99 2.90
C GLN A 141 22.31 -20.21 1.50
N ARG A 142 22.41 -19.20 0.61
CA ARG A 142 21.88 -19.29 -0.75
C ARG A 142 22.85 -19.99 -1.72
N GLY A 143 24.13 -20.04 -1.37
CA GLY A 143 25.20 -20.65 -2.16
C GLY A 143 25.64 -22.03 -1.70
N ASP A 144 24.76 -22.99 -1.40
CA ASP A 144 25.21 -24.39 -1.22
C ASP A 144 24.13 -25.49 -1.31
N LYS A 145 23.17 -25.37 -2.24
CA LYS A 145 22.21 -26.46 -2.52
C LYS A 145 22.66 -27.43 -3.62
N THR A 146 23.80 -27.19 -4.29
CA THR A 146 24.28 -28.00 -5.42
C THR A 146 25.56 -28.80 -5.14
N LYS A 147 26.12 -28.78 -3.92
CA LYS A 147 27.27 -29.63 -3.55
C LYS A 147 27.18 -30.22 -2.14
N ARG A 148 26.10 -30.96 -1.84
CA ARG A 148 26.17 -31.98 -0.76
C ARG A 148 26.81 -33.26 -1.31
N GLY A 149 28.15 -33.25 -1.39
CA GLY A 149 28.92 -34.38 -1.90
C GLY A 149 30.42 -34.19 -1.75
N ALA A 150 30.91 -34.11 -0.52
CA ALA A 150 32.27 -34.40 -0.04
C ALA A 150 32.25 -34.02 1.46
N GLY A 151 32.40 -34.92 2.44
CA GLY A 151 33.46 -35.92 2.54
C GLY A 151 34.61 -35.30 3.35
N THR A 152 34.88 -35.87 4.52
CA THR A 152 35.99 -35.60 5.47
C THR A 152 35.74 -34.54 6.56
N TYR A 153 35.84 -34.96 7.83
CA TYR A 153 36.68 -34.32 8.86
C TYR A 153 36.99 -35.34 9.98
N HIS A 154 38.25 -35.78 9.98
CA HIS A 154 39.13 -36.28 11.06
C HIS A 154 38.58 -37.14 12.22
N SER A 155 39.05 -38.41 12.22
CA SER A 155 39.37 -39.18 13.41
C SER A 155 40.57 -38.56 14.14
N ASN A 156 40.43 -38.34 15.45
CA ASN A 156 41.43 -38.65 16.47
C ASN A 156 40.74 -38.66 17.84
#